data_AF-Q4L9T9-F1
#
_entry.id   AF-Q4L9T9-F1
#
_cell.length_a   1.000
_cell.length_b   1.000
_cell.length_c   1.000
_cell.angle_alpha   90.00
_cell.angle_beta   90.00
_cell.angle_gamma   90.00
#
_symmetry.space_group_name_H-M   'P 1'
#
loop_
_entity.id
_entity.type
_entity.pdbx_description
1 polymer ?
#
loop_
_entity_poly.entity_id
_entity_poly.type
_entity_poly.pdbx_seq_one_letter_code
_entity_poly.pdbx_strand_id
1 'polypeptide(L)'
;MNNDFRFPNAKHFFSWLAWLSIIALIALIILNLIVYSTFKSFNNFTLAFEFHQTELIFLITFSVIAVISIIMYLILKLFKHS
;
A
#
# COMPACT_ATOMS: atom_id res chain seq x y z
N MET A 1 -18.67 3.92 -31.09
CA MET A 1 -18.16 3.36 -29.81
C MET A 1 -16.65 3.20 -29.95
N ASN A 2 -15.90 4.30 -29.81
CA ASN A 2 -14.43 4.27 -29.81
C ASN A 2 -14.01 3.76 -28.44
N ASN A 3 -13.80 2.46 -28.34
CA ASN A 3 -13.09 1.93 -27.19
C ASN A 3 -11.61 2.25 -27.39
N ASP A 4 -11.15 3.35 -26.80
CA ASP A 4 -9.72 3.61 -26.62
C ASP A 4 -9.13 2.54 -25.68
N PHE A 5 -8.86 1.40 -26.30
CA PHE A 5 -8.20 0.20 -25.81
C PHE A 5 -6.68 0.35 -25.78
N ARG A 6 -6.14 1.57 -25.78
CA ARG A 6 -4.69 1.73 -25.94
C ARG A 6 -3.91 1.03 -24.83
N PHE A 7 -4.45 0.94 -23.59
CA PHE A 7 -3.74 0.28 -22.47
C PHE A 7 -4.63 -0.36 -21.37
N PRO A 8 -5.54 -1.31 -21.66
CA PRO A 8 -6.34 -1.98 -20.63
C PRO A 8 -5.45 -2.73 -19.61
N ASN A 9 -4.43 -3.44 -20.08
CA ASN A 9 -3.53 -4.21 -19.22
C ASN A 9 -2.72 -3.32 -18.27
N ALA A 10 -2.31 -2.12 -18.70
CA ALA A 10 -1.58 -1.19 -17.83
C ALA A 10 -2.47 -0.63 -16.71
N LYS A 11 -3.74 -0.32 -17.00
CA LYS A 11 -4.69 0.14 -15.97
C LYS A 11 -4.93 -0.91 -14.90
N HIS A 12 -5.12 -2.16 -15.32
CA HIS A 12 -5.27 -3.27 -14.39
C HIS A 12 -3.98 -3.50 -13.59
N PHE A 13 -2.81 -3.47 -14.25
CA PHE A 13 -1.53 -3.60 -13.58
C PHE A 13 -1.32 -2.55 -12.48
N PHE A 14 -1.48 -1.26 -12.77
CA PHE A 14 -1.29 -0.21 -11.76
C PHE A 14 -2.36 -0.22 -10.67
N SER A 15 -3.59 -0.60 -10.99
CA SER A 15 -4.64 -0.79 -9.98
C SER A 15 -4.29 -1.93 -9.02
N TRP A 16 -3.87 -3.09 -9.55
CA TRP A 16 -3.46 -4.23 -8.75
C TRP A 16 -2.22 -3.92 -7.93
N LEU A 17 -1.23 -3.24 -8.53
CA LEU A 17 -0.01 -2.85 -7.83
C LEU A 17 -0.30 -1.88 -6.68
N ALA A 18 -1.22 -0.92 -6.86
CA ALA A 18 -1.66 -0.04 -5.78
C ALA A 18 -2.30 -0.84 -4.63
N TRP A 19 -3.22 -1.76 -4.95
CA TRP A 19 -3.86 -2.62 -3.94
C TRP A 19 -2.86 -3.51 -3.19
N LEU A 20 -1.95 -4.16 -3.91
CA LEU A 20 -0.92 -5.02 -3.31
C LEU A 20 0.00 -4.20 -2.38
N SER A 21 0.38 -2.99 -2.80
CA SER A 21 1.20 -2.10 -1.98
C SER A 21 0.48 -1.64 -0.70
N ILE A 22 -0.82 -1.34 -0.79
CA ILE A 22 -1.64 -1.00 0.38
C ILE A 22 -1.76 -2.20 1.34
N ILE A 23 -2.00 -3.40 0.81
CA ILE A 23 -2.06 -4.63 1.61
C ILE A 23 -0.72 -4.86 2.32
N ALA A 24 0.41 -4.66 1.64
CA ALA A 24 1.74 -4.79 2.24
C ALA A 24 1.96 -3.78 3.38
N LEU A 25 1.51 -2.52 3.23
CA LEU A 25 1.58 -1.51 4.29
C LEU A 25 0.75 -1.91 5.51
N ILE A 26 -0.48 -2.39 5.30
CA ILE A 26 -1.35 -2.85 6.38
C ILE A 26 -0.71 -4.04 7.10
N ALA A 27 -0.16 -5.00 6.34
CA ALA A 27 0.51 -6.16 6.91
C ALA A 27 1.73 -5.76 7.76
N LEU A 28 2.53 -4.79 7.31
CA LEU A 28 3.66 -4.27 8.07
C LEU A 28 3.22 -3.64 9.40
N ILE A 29 2.16 -2.82 9.38
CA ILE A 29 1.61 -2.18 10.59
C ILE A 29 1.06 -3.22 11.57
N ILE A 30 0.31 -4.22 11.07
CA ILE A 30 -0.22 -5.30 11.90
C ILE A 30 0.92 -6.13 12.49
N LEU A 31 1.93 -6.47 11.69
CA LEU A 31 3.09 -7.22 12.17
C LEU A 31 3.83 -6.43 13.25
N ASN A 32 4.06 -5.13 13.04
CA ASN A 32 4.66 -4.26 14.04
C ASN A 32 3.84 -4.28 15.33
N LEU A 33 2.52 -4.13 15.20
CA LEU A 33 1.62 -4.19 16.34
C LEU A 33 1.71 -5.54 17.07
N ILE A 34 1.73 -6.67 16.37
CA ILE A 34 1.80 -7.99 16.98
C ILE A 34 3.15 -8.20 17.70
N VAL A 35 4.25 -7.80 17.07
CA VAL A 35 5.61 -8.02 17.59
C VAL A 35 5.88 -7.14 18.81
N TYR A 36 5.45 -5.87 18.77
CA TYR A 36 5.78 -4.89 19.81
C TYR A 36 4.65 -4.64 20.81
N SER A 37 3.44 -5.16 20.59
CA SER A 37 2.42 -5.18 21.63
C SER A 37 2.80 -6.20 22.71
N THR A 38 3.27 -5.69 23.85
CA THR A 38 3.56 -6.54 25.01
C THR A 38 2.32 -6.70 25.89
N PHE A 39 1.96 -7.94 26.22
CA PHE A 39 1.13 -8.22 27.39
C PHE A 39 1.99 -8.09 28.65
N LYS A 40 1.93 -6.95 29.34
CA LYS A 40 2.68 -6.77 30.60
C LYS A 40 2.03 -7.49 31.78
N SER A 41 0.72 -7.75 31.76
CA SER A 41 -0.04 -8.49 32.77
C SER A 41 -1.48 -8.72 32.28
N PHE A 42 -2.23 -9.67 32.87
CA PHE A 42 -3.63 -10.01 32.54
C PHE A 42 -4.59 -8.80 32.50
N ASN A 43 -4.25 -7.69 33.16
CA ASN A 43 -5.07 -6.46 33.19
C ASN A 43 -4.51 -5.27 32.38
N ASN A 44 -3.32 -5.35 31.80
CA ASN A 44 -2.69 -4.21 31.12
C ASN A 44 -2.09 -4.63 29.76
N PHE A 45 -2.92 -4.56 28.73
CA PHE A 45 -2.48 -4.60 27.33
C PHE A 45 -2.05 -3.20 26.89
N THR A 46 -0.79 -3.06 26.46
CA THR A 46 -0.28 -1.79 25.92
C THR A 46 0.00 -1.95 24.43
N LEU A 47 -0.75 -1.20 23.62
CA LEU A 47 -0.47 -1.03 22.20
C LEU A 47 0.78 -0.14 22.07
N ALA A 48 1.87 -0.71 21.58
CA ALA A 48 3.08 0.01 21.27
C ALA A 48 3.43 -0.20 19.80
N PHE A 49 3.86 0.87 19.16
CA PHE A 49 4.47 0.83 17.83
C PHE A 49 5.93 1.18 17.98
N GLU A 50 6.80 0.32 17.47
CA GLU A 50 8.24 0.56 17.47
C GLU A 50 8.76 0.22 16.08
N PHE A 51 8.92 1.24 15.23
CA PHE A 51 9.45 1.07 13.89
C PHE A 51 10.97 1.15 13.93
N HIS A 52 11.66 0.05 13.63
CA HIS A 52 13.08 0.09 13.37
C HIS A 52 13.35 0.50 11.92
N GLN A 53 14.63 0.73 11.62
CA GLN A 53 15.07 1.23 10.33
C GLN A 53 14.59 0.38 9.16
N THR A 54 14.55 -0.94 9.32
CA THR A 54 14.08 -1.86 8.28
C THR A 54 12.58 -1.68 8.01
N GLU A 55 11.72 -1.63 9.03
CA GLU A 55 10.29 -1.41 8.82
C GLU A 55 10.02 -0.04 8.21
N LEU A 56 10.78 0.99 8.61
CA LEU A 56 10.67 2.33 8.01
C LEU A 56 11.00 2.32 6.51
N ILE A 57 12.05 1.61 6.10
CA ILE A 57 12.41 1.46 4.68
C ILE A 57 11.27 0.79 3.92
N PHE A 58 10.70 -0.31 4.45
CA PHE A 58 9.57 -0.98 3.83
C PHE A 58 8.33 -0.08 3.75
N LEU A 59 8.01 0.63 4.82
CA LEU A 59 6.88 1.55 4.88
C LEU A 59 7.01 2.64 3.81
N ILE A 60 8.16 3.31 3.74
CA ILE A 60 8.41 4.35 2.73
C ILE A 60 8.34 3.77 1.32
N THR A 61 8.97 2.61 1.09
CA THR A 61 9.02 2.00 -0.25
C THR A 61 7.61 1.66 -0.76
N PHE A 62 6.80 0.98 0.05
CA PHE A 62 5.43 0.62 -0.35
C PHE A 62 4.50 1.84 -0.38
N SER A 63 4.74 2.88 0.43
CA SER A 63 4.01 4.15 0.28
C SER A 63 4.31 4.82 -1.06
N VAL A 64 5.57 4.91 -1.46
CA VAL A 64 5.97 5.49 -2.75
C VAL A 64 5.38 4.70 -3.91
N ILE A 65 5.45 3.36 -3.87
CA ILE A 65 4.86 2.50 -4.91
C ILE A 65 3.35 2.71 -5.02
N ALA A 66 2.64 2.79 -3.88
CA ALA A 66 1.19 3.02 -3.88
C ALA A 66 0.83 4.37 -4.53
N VAL A 67 1.53 5.44 -4.15
CA VAL A 67 1.31 6.79 -4.69
C VAL A 67 1.56 6.83 -6.19
N ILE A 68 2.70 6.33 -6.66
CA ILE A 68 3.04 6.32 -8.09
C ILE A 68 2.01 5.49 -8.87
N SER A 69 1.60 4.33 -8.35
CA SER A 69 0.62 3.47 -8.99
C SER A 69 -0.75 4.15 -9.14
N ILE A 70 -1.19 4.87 -8.10
CA ILE A 70 -2.44 5.65 -8.14
C ILE A 70 -2.35 6.78 -9.17
N ILE A 71 -1.25 7.54 -9.18
CA ILE A 71 -1.03 8.62 -10.16
C ILE A 71 -1.07 8.07 -11.59
N MET A 72 -0.34 6.99 -11.87
CA MET A 72 -0.31 6.36 -13.18
C MET A 72 -1.68 5.82 -13.60
N TYR A 73 -2.43 5.22 -12.68
CA TYR A 73 -3.81 4.79 -12.93
C TYR A 73 -4.71 5.97 -13.33
N LEU A 74 -4.62 7.11 -12.62
CA LEU A 74 -5.39 8.32 -12.93
C LEU A 74 -5.02 8.90 -14.30
N ILE A 75 -3.73 9.00 -14.62
CA ILE A 75 -3.24 9.45 -15.93
C ILE A 75 -3.80 8.57 -17.04
N LEU A 76 -3.68 7.24 -16.91
CA LEU A 76 -4.22 6.30 -17.89
C LEU A 76 -5.74 6.41 -18.02
N LYS A 77 -6.45 6.73 -16.94
CA LYS A 77 -7.91 6.96 -16.96
C LYS A 77 -8.27 8.21 -17.77
N LEU A 78 -7.50 9.30 -17.66
CA LEU A 78 -7.70 10.54 -18.43
C LEU A 78 -7.55 10.28 -19.94
N PHE A 79 -6.56 9.48 -20.35
CA PHE A 79 -6.38 9.07 -21.76
C PHE A 79 -7.51 8.19 -22.33
N LYS A 80 -8.50 7.76 -21.53
CA LYS A 80 -9.70 7.08 -22.06
C LYS A 80 -10.74 8.07 -22.61
N HIS A 81 -10.62 9.34 -22.24
CA HIS A 81 -11.61 10.39 -22.55
C HIS A 81 -11.11 11.42 -23.59
N SER A 82 -9.91 11.24 -24.13
CA SER A 82 -9.33 12.03 -25.22
C SER A 82 -9.21 11.18 -26.47
#